data_AF-A0A1X7QWU7-F1
#
_entry.id   AF-A0A1X7QWU7-F1
#
_cell.length_a   1.000
_cell.length_b   1.000
_cell.length_c   1.000
_cell.angle_alpha   90.00
_cell.angle_beta   90.00
_cell.angle_gamma   90.00
#
_symmetry.space_group_name_H-M   'P 1'
#
loop_
_entity.id
_entity.type
_entity.pdbx_description
1 polymer ?
#
loop_
_entity_poly.entity_id
_entity_poly.type
_entity_poly.pdbx_seq_one_letter_code
_entity_poly.pdbx_strand_id
1 'polypeptide(L)'
;MSDRLSYEKVSQFANVKVPQDIEDEMLNVYATYSIEHDMNTNDLEPYFKDLELPKDLYKLIRKEDLVIEGTNIIDFQLLIRSTYHILIYIDNGDVIKNLWTTMIKNSGRDVQFPNTKLTDHVLSVKDLQKISNVIGVSDQSGLIQMMSCATEGNRLFITYLDFASVLGKLGLLRYRKA
;
A
#
# COMPACT_ATOMS: atom_id res chain seq x y z
N MET A 1 22.38 10.13 14.22
CA MET A 1 21.43 11.25 14.32
C MET A 1 20.05 10.68 14.05
N SER A 2 19.15 10.71 15.04
CA SER A 2 17.77 10.25 14.88
C SER A 2 17.03 11.31 14.08
N ASP A 3 16.80 11.03 12.80
CA ASP A 3 15.99 11.87 11.93
C ASP A 3 14.53 11.74 12.44
N ARG A 4 14.11 12.66 13.32
CA ARG A 4 12.76 12.62 13.91
C ARG A 4 11.76 12.60 12.76
N LEU A 5 10.88 11.59 12.76
CA LEU A 5 9.73 11.55 11.87
C LEU A 5 8.89 12.79 12.16
N SER A 6 8.80 13.71 11.19
CA SER A 6 7.89 14.85 11.28
C SER A 6 6.58 14.52 10.57
N TYR A 7 5.50 15.15 11.03
CA TYR A 7 4.21 15.05 10.35
C TYR A 7 4.30 15.46 8.87
N GLU A 8 5.21 16.38 8.54
CA GLU A 8 5.45 16.81 7.15
C GLU A 8 5.96 15.65 6.30
N LYS A 9 6.87 14.81 6.80
CA LYS A 9 7.38 13.63 6.06
C LYS A 9 6.27 12.62 5.77
N VAL A 10 5.38 12.39 6.74
CA VAL A 10 4.21 11.51 6.55
C VAL A 10 3.26 12.10 5.50
N SER A 11 2.97 13.40 5.60
CA SER A 11 2.10 14.12 4.65
C SER A 11 2.68 14.14 3.23
N GLN A 12 4.01 14.23 3.08
CA GLN A 12 4.68 14.18 1.78
C GLN A 12 4.46 12.86 1.03
N PHE A 13 4.36 11.73 1.74
CA PHE A 13 4.05 10.45 1.10
C PHE A 13 2.54 10.31 0.81
N ALA A 14 1.69 10.74 1.75
CA ALA A 14 0.23 10.68 1.61
C ALA A 14 -0.30 11.64 0.51
N ASN A 15 0.38 12.75 0.28
CA ASN A 15 0.04 13.77 -0.72
C ASN A 15 1.20 13.96 -1.69
N VAL A 16 1.80 12.85 -2.11
CA VAL A 16 2.98 12.88 -2.97
C VAL A 16 2.63 13.55 -4.30
N LYS A 17 3.47 14.51 -4.70
CA LYS A 17 3.36 15.12 -6.03
C LYS A 17 3.88 14.13 -7.06
N VAL A 18 3.00 13.66 -7.93
CA VAL A 18 3.37 12.78 -9.03
C VAL A 18 4.22 13.57 -10.04
N PRO A 19 5.35 13.02 -10.51
CA PRO A 19 6.11 13.63 -11.61
C PRO A 19 5.25 13.79 -12.86
N GLN A 20 5.36 14.94 -13.52
CA GLN A 20 4.48 15.30 -14.64
C GLN A 20 4.51 14.27 -15.77
N ASP A 21 5.67 13.72 -16.10
CA ASP A 21 5.80 12.72 -17.15
C ASP A 21 5.05 11.42 -16.84
N ILE A 22 5.05 11.01 -15.57
CA ILE A 22 4.30 9.84 -15.10
C ILE A 22 2.81 10.15 -15.04
N GLU A 23 2.44 11.35 -14.59
CA GLU A 23 1.05 11.80 -14.56
C GLU A 23 0.46 11.87 -15.97
N ASP A 24 1.22 12.39 -16.95
CA ASP A 24 0.81 12.46 -18.35
C ASP A 24 0.59 11.06 -18.95
N GLU A 25 1.45 10.09 -18.64
CA GLU A 25 1.27 8.69 -19.04
C GLU A 25 -0.01 8.08 -18.45
N MET A 26 -0.22 8.25 -17.14
CA MET A 26 -1.43 7.77 -16.46
C MET A 26 -2.70 8.46 -17.00
N LEU A 27 -2.63 9.75 -17.34
CA LEU A 27 -3.74 10.52 -17.90
C LEU A 27 -4.08 10.03 -19.31
N ASN A 28 -3.08 9.74 -20.14
CA ASN A 28 -3.28 9.20 -21.48
C ASN A 28 -4.04 7.87 -21.44
N VAL A 29 -3.69 6.97 -20.53
CA VAL A 29 -4.42 5.71 -20.34
C VAL A 29 -5.79 5.96 -19.70
N TYR A 30 -5.89 6.81 -18.68
CA TYR A 30 -7.19 7.13 -18.05
C TYR A 30 -8.20 7.68 -19.07
N ALA A 31 -7.75 8.51 -20.00
CA ALA A 31 -8.58 9.06 -21.06
C ALA A 31 -9.25 7.95 -21.89
N THR A 32 -8.57 6.83 -22.19
CA THR A 32 -9.17 5.74 -22.98
C THR A 32 -10.37 5.08 -22.29
N TYR A 33 -10.41 5.13 -20.95
CA TYR A 33 -11.50 4.61 -20.13
C TYR A 33 -12.55 5.67 -19.75
N SER A 34 -12.39 6.90 -20.24
CA SER A 34 -13.23 8.04 -19.90
C SER A 34 -13.81 8.79 -21.13
N ILE A 35 -13.66 8.24 -22.34
CA ILE A 35 -14.14 8.88 -23.58
C ILE A 35 -15.67 8.84 -23.71
N GLU A 36 -16.28 7.67 -23.51
CA GLU A 36 -17.72 7.46 -23.73
C GLU A 36 -18.55 7.49 -22.44
N HIS A 37 -17.90 7.24 -21.31
CA HIS A 37 -18.51 7.19 -19.98
C HIS A 37 -17.48 7.56 -18.93
N ASP A 38 -17.92 7.89 -17.72
CA ASP A 38 -17.00 8.01 -16.58
C ASP A 38 -16.37 6.64 -16.26
N MET A 39 -15.07 6.63 -15.97
CA MET A 39 -14.37 5.41 -15.56
C MET A 39 -15.00 4.84 -14.28
N ASN A 40 -15.27 3.53 -14.27
CA ASN A 40 -15.86 2.83 -13.13
C ASN A 40 -14.99 1.66 -12.65
N THR A 41 -15.43 0.99 -11.57
CA THR A 41 -14.68 -0.10 -10.93
C THR A 41 -14.41 -1.34 -11.80
N ASN A 42 -15.10 -1.51 -12.93
CA ASN A 42 -14.84 -2.57 -13.90
C ASN A 42 -13.65 -2.24 -14.82
N ASP A 43 -13.37 -0.95 -15.01
CA ASP A 43 -12.31 -0.44 -15.89
C ASP A 43 -10.93 -0.45 -15.22
N LEU A 44 -10.87 -0.64 -13.90
CA LEU A 44 -9.63 -0.63 -13.12
C LEU A 44 -8.62 -1.71 -13.53
N GLU A 45 -9.05 -2.97 -13.69
CA GLU A 45 -8.12 -4.04 -14.06
C GLU A 45 -7.54 -3.84 -15.49
N PRO A 46 -8.36 -3.51 -16.50
CA PRO A 46 -7.85 -3.08 -17.81
C PRO A 46 -6.90 -1.89 -17.74
N TYR A 47 -7.25 -0.83 -17.02
CA TYR A 47 -6.40 0.35 -16.83
C TYR A 47 -5.01 0.01 -16.29
N PHE A 48 -4.92 -0.80 -15.23
CA PHE A 48 -3.63 -1.20 -14.67
C PHE A 48 -2.83 -2.12 -15.60
N LYS A 49 -3.49 -2.90 -16.45
CA LYS A 49 -2.83 -3.73 -17.46
C LYS A 49 -2.24 -2.91 -18.59
N ASP A 50 -2.95 -1.88 -19.04
CA ASP A 50 -2.48 -0.98 -20.11
C ASP A 50 -1.29 -0.13 -19.65
N LEU A 51 -1.18 0.14 -18.35
CA LEU A 51 0.01 0.70 -17.70
C LEU A 51 1.11 -0.34 -17.40
N GLU A 52 0.93 -1.58 -17.87
CA GLU A 52 1.87 -2.69 -17.68
C GLU A 52 2.20 -3.01 -16.20
N LEU A 53 1.30 -2.67 -15.27
CA LEU A 53 1.54 -2.89 -13.85
C LEU A 53 1.39 -4.37 -13.47
N PRO A 54 2.19 -4.87 -12.53
CA PRO A 54 2.14 -6.27 -12.11
C PRO A 54 0.85 -6.59 -11.36
N LYS A 55 0.11 -7.58 -11.85
CA LYS A 55 -1.16 -8.05 -11.27
C LYS A 55 -1.07 -8.42 -9.79
N ASP A 56 0.07 -8.94 -9.35
CA ASP A 56 0.25 -9.30 -7.94
C ASP A 56 0.22 -8.11 -6.98
N LEU A 57 0.45 -6.88 -7.46
CA LEU A 57 0.36 -5.66 -6.65
C LEU A 57 -1.00 -4.99 -6.79
N TYR A 58 -1.44 -4.67 -8.02
CA TYR A 58 -2.67 -3.89 -8.18
C TYR A 58 -3.92 -4.67 -7.71
N LYS A 59 -3.90 -6.01 -7.71
CA LYS A 59 -5.01 -6.84 -7.17
C LYS A 59 -5.21 -6.65 -5.66
N LEU A 60 -4.20 -6.14 -4.95
CA LEU A 60 -4.23 -5.91 -3.51
C LEU A 60 -4.87 -4.55 -3.18
N ILE A 61 -5.06 -3.68 -4.18
CA ILE A 61 -5.75 -2.41 -4.02
C ILE A 61 -7.24 -2.68 -3.90
N ARG A 62 -7.85 -2.02 -2.94
CA ARG A 62 -9.29 -2.07 -2.75
C ARG A 62 -9.93 -1.06 -3.67
N LYS A 63 -10.94 -1.51 -4.42
CA LYS A 63 -11.66 -0.64 -5.36
C LYS A 63 -12.38 0.49 -4.63
N GLU A 64 -12.86 0.20 -3.42
CA GLU A 64 -13.51 1.18 -2.53
C GLU A 64 -12.61 2.38 -2.18
N ASP A 65 -11.29 2.20 -2.17
CA ASP A 65 -10.33 3.26 -1.84
C ASP A 65 -10.05 4.19 -3.05
N LEU A 66 -10.63 3.87 -4.23
CA LEU A 66 -10.44 4.60 -5.49
C LEU A 66 -11.72 5.25 -6.03
N VAL A 67 -12.87 5.04 -5.39
CA VAL A 67 -14.16 5.55 -5.89
C VAL A 67 -14.58 6.83 -5.18
N ILE A 68 -15.38 7.64 -5.87
CA ILE A 68 -16.11 8.74 -5.26
C ILE A 68 -17.13 8.15 -4.27
N GLU A 69 -17.19 8.70 -3.06
CA GLU A 69 -18.03 8.20 -1.97
C GLU A 69 -19.50 8.00 -2.41
N GLY A 70 -20.03 6.80 -2.16
CA GLY A 70 -21.41 6.44 -2.51
C GLY A 70 -21.63 6.09 -3.99
N THR A 71 -20.56 5.98 -4.79
CA THR A 71 -20.64 5.65 -6.23
C THR A 71 -19.75 4.47 -6.60
N ASN A 72 -19.83 4.04 -7.86
CA ASN A 72 -18.88 3.12 -8.49
C ASN A 72 -17.93 3.83 -9.47
N ILE A 73 -17.94 5.17 -9.47
CA ILE A 73 -17.14 6.01 -10.36
C ILE A 73 -15.77 6.26 -9.73
N ILE A 74 -14.73 6.15 -10.53
CA ILE A 74 -13.34 6.30 -10.08
C ILE A 74 -13.03 7.78 -9.86
N ASP A 75 -12.50 8.09 -8.68
CA ASP A 75 -11.90 9.38 -8.40
C ASP A 75 -10.51 9.43 -9.04
N PHE A 76 -10.35 10.31 -10.02
CA PHE A 76 -9.11 10.47 -10.77
C PHE A 76 -7.90 10.78 -9.86
N GLN A 77 -8.07 11.64 -8.85
CA GLN A 77 -6.96 12.01 -7.96
C GLN A 77 -6.55 10.83 -7.07
N LEU A 78 -7.52 10.03 -6.60
CA LEU A 78 -7.23 8.80 -5.87
C LEU A 78 -6.54 7.76 -6.74
N LEU A 79 -6.97 7.62 -8.00
CA LEU A 79 -6.39 6.70 -8.97
C LEU A 79 -4.92 7.05 -9.27
N ILE A 80 -4.64 8.29 -9.66
CA ILE A 80 -3.28 8.75 -10.00
C ILE A 80 -2.33 8.54 -8.82
N ARG A 81 -2.75 8.97 -7.62
CA ARG A 81 -1.94 8.82 -6.41
C ARG A 81 -1.66 7.34 -6.09
N SER A 82 -2.69 6.50 -6.14
CA SER A 82 -2.55 5.08 -5.82
C SER A 82 -1.68 4.36 -6.84
N THR A 83 -1.83 4.69 -8.13
CA THR A 83 -1.01 4.16 -9.21
C THR A 83 0.46 4.55 -9.01
N TYR A 84 0.73 5.80 -8.63
CA TYR A 84 2.09 6.23 -8.31
C TYR A 84 2.67 5.53 -7.06
N HIS A 85 1.86 5.25 -6.04
CA HIS A 85 2.30 4.42 -4.91
C HIS A 85 2.66 2.99 -5.34
N ILE A 86 1.93 2.39 -6.29
CA ILE A 86 2.31 1.08 -6.87
C ILE A 86 3.69 1.15 -7.49
N LEU A 87 3.99 2.19 -8.27
CA LEU A 87 5.30 2.39 -8.88
C LEU A 87 6.40 2.48 -7.83
N ILE A 88 6.17 3.22 -6.74
CA ILE A 88 7.10 3.26 -5.59
C ILE A 88 7.28 1.86 -4.99
N TYR A 89 6.22 1.07 -4.87
CA TYR A 89 6.31 -0.28 -4.30
C TYR A 89 7.07 -1.25 -5.22
N ILE A 90 6.93 -1.11 -6.54
CA ILE A 90 7.70 -1.89 -7.53
C ILE A 90 9.20 -1.61 -7.36
N ASP A 91 9.59 -0.33 -7.36
CA ASP A 91 10.98 0.10 -7.20
C ASP A 91 11.63 -0.36 -5.89
N ASN A 92 10.81 -0.55 -4.85
CA ASN A 92 11.27 -0.92 -3.52
C ASN A 92 10.88 -2.36 -3.14
N GLY A 93 10.50 -3.18 -4.12
CA GLY A 93 9.92 -4.50 -3.89
C GLY A 93 10.76 -5.41 -3.00
N ASP A 94 12.08 -5.42 -3.18
CA ASP A 94 13.00 -6.21 -2.35
C ASP A 94 13.03 -5.76 -0.89
N VAL A 95 13.04 -4.45 -0.65
CA VAL A 95 13.03 -3.89 0.72
C VAL A 95 11.74 -4.27 1.42
N ILE A 96 10.60 -4.06 0.77
CA ILE A 96 9.27 -4.37 1.32
C ILE A 96 9.18 -5.89 1.58
N LYS A 97 9.59 -6.72 0.61
CA LYS A 97 9.55 -8.18 0.70
C LYS A 97 10.40 -8.70 1.86
N ASN A 98 11.62 -8.20 2.05
CA ASN A 98 12.51 -8.64 3.11
C ASN A 98 11.98 -8.28 4.50
N LEU A 99 11.49 -7.05 4.67
CA LEU A 99 10.90 -6.61 5.92
C LEU A 99 9.59 -7.35 6.22
N TRP A 100 8.72 -7.52 5.22
CA TRP A 100 7.49 -8.27 5.36
C TRP A 100 7.72 -9.74 5.71
N THR A 101 8.67 -10.39 5.04
CA THR A 101 9.10 -11.77 5.39
C THR A 101 9.52 -11.88 6.85
N THR A 102 10.24 -10.87 7.35
CA THR A 102 10.65 -10.82 8.76
C THR A 102 9.44 -10.75 9.68
N MET A 103 8.44 -9.92 9.36
CA MET A 103 7.19 -9.83 10.13
C MET A 103 6.41 -11.15 10.12
N ILE A 104 6.27 -11.79 8.95
CA ILE A 104 5.55 -13.07 8.81
C ILE A 104 6.23 -14.19 9.60
N LYS A 105 7.56 -14.30 9.52
CA LYS A 105 8.32 -15.31 10.28
C LYS A 105 8.19 -15.11 11.79
N ASN A 106 8.34 -13.87 12.28
CA ASN A 106 8.28 -13.59 13.72
C ASN A 106 6.86 -13.68 14.30
N SER A 107 5.81 -13.63 13.46
CA SER A 107 4.44 -13.92 13.89
C SER A 107 4.11 -15.41 13.90
N GLY A 108 4.95 -16.25 13.28
CA GLY A 108 4.73 -17.69 13.08
C GLY A 108 3.67 -18.01 12.02
N ARG A 109 3.28 -17.03 11.19
CA ARG A 109 2.26 -17.23 10.16
C ARG A 109 2.72 -18.07 8.99
N ASP A 110 4.02 -18.05 8.69
CA ASP A 110 4.65 -18.94 7.70
C ASP A 110 4.51 -20.40 8.10
N VAL A 111 4.63 -20.71 9.40
CA VAL A 111 4.44 -22.08 9.92
C VAL A 111 2.95 -22.46 9.92
N GLN A 112 2.08 -21.54 10.34
CA GLN A 112 0.64 -21.81 10.40
C GLN A 112 -0.01 -21.94 9.01
N PHE A 113 0.49 -21.21 8.03
CA PHE A 113 -0.05 -21.15 6.66
C PHE A 113 1.07 -21.33 5.61
N PRO A 114 1.67 -22.53 5.49
CA PRO A 114 2.90 -22.73 4.70
C PRO A 114 2.71 -22.63 3.19
N ASN A 115 1.48 -22.77 2.69
CA ASN A 115 1.15 -22.72 1.27
C ASN A 115 0.63 -21.35 0.81
N THR A 116 0.53 -20.38 1.72
CA THR A 116 0.07 -19.03 1.39
C THR A 116 1.20 -18.24 0.74
N LYS A 117 0.92 -17.53 -0.35
CA LYS A 117 1.91 -16.63 -0.95
C LYS A 117 2.26 -15.53 0.04
N LEU A 118 3.52 -15.12 0.05
CA LEU A 118 4.03 -14.11 0.98
C LEU A 118 3.16 -12.81 1.00
N THR A 119 2.74 -12.33 -0.16
CA THR A 119 1.89 -11.13 -0.32
C THR A 119 0.48 -11.27 0.21
N ASP A 120 -0.01 -12.52 0.32
CA ASP A 120 -1.38 -12.84 0.68
C ASP A 120 -1.52 -13.11 2.19
N HIS A 121 -0.41 -13.11 2.93
CA HIS A 121 -0.46 -13.09 4.39
C HIS A 121 -1.04 -11.76 4.91
N VAL A 122 -1.65 -11.83 6.09
CA VAL A 122 -2.13 -10.67 6.83
C VAL A 122 -1.69 -10.76 8.29
N LEU A 123 -1.45 -9.65 8.96
CA LEU A 123 -1.08 -9.61 10.37
C LEU A 123 -2.22 -9.03 11.20
N SER A 124 -2.80 -9.84 12.07
CA SER A 124 -3.77 -9.39 13.06
C SER A 124 -3.08 -8.73 14.25
N VAL A 125 -3.87 -8.10 15.14
CA VAL A 125 -3.35 -7.58 16.42
C VAL A 125 -2.63 -8.66 17.24
N LYS A 126 -3.13 -9.91 17.23
CA LYS A 126 -2.49 -11.03 17.93
C LYS A 126 -1.12 -11.38 17.34
N ASP A 127 -0.98 -11.25 16.02
CA ASP A 127 0.29 -11.50 15.35
C ASP A 127 1.31 -10.42 15.70
N LEU A 128 0.88 -9.14 15.79
CA LEU A 128 1.72 -8.05 16.26
C LEU A 128 2.13 -8.21 17.73
N GLN A 129 1.25 -8.72 18.60
CA GLN A 129 1.58 -9.03 20.00
C GLN A 129 2.67 -10.11 20.10
N LYS A 130 2.59 -11.17 19.27
CA LYS A 130 3.66 -12.19 19.20
C LYS A 130 4.98 -11.56 18.80
N ILE A 131 4.99 -10.73 17.76
CA ILE A 131 6.19 -10.02 17.31
C ILE A 131 6.74 -9.13 18.44
N SER A 132 5.89 -8.35 19.11
CA SER A 132 6.25 -7.48 20.24
C SER A 132 6.96 -8.25 21.36
N ASN A 133 6.46 -9.45 21.68
CA ASN A 133 7.06 -10.32 22.69
C ASN A 133 8.45 -10.81 22.27
N VAL A 134 8.64 -11.13 20.99
CA VAL A 134 9.96 -11.56 20.45
C VAL A 134 10.99 -10.44 20.55
N ILE A 135 10.60 -9.19 20.30
CA ILE A 135 11.49 -8.03 20.34
C ILE A 135 11.62 -7.40 21.74
N GLY A 136 10.98 -7.98 22.76
CA GLY A 136 11.07 -7.51 24.14
C GLY A 136 10.38 -6.17 24.42
N VAL A 137 9.42 -5.76 23.57
CA VAL A 137 8.61 -4.55 23.81
C VAL A 137 7.50 -4.90 24.79
N SER A 138 7.64 -4.40 26.02
CA SER A 138 6.74 -4.64 27.15
C SER A 138 5.45 -3.84 27.10
N ASP A 139 5.45 -2.69 26.42
CA ASP A 139 4.27 -1.84 26.26
C ASP A 139 3.53 -2.18 24.96
N GLN A 140 2.47 -2.98 25.09
CA GLN A 140 1.60 -3.37 23.99
C GLN A 140 0.41 -2.41 23.79
N SER A 141 0.30 -1.36 24.62
CA SER A 141 -0.86 -0.46 24.62
C SER A 141 -1.02 0.34 23.32
N GLY A 142 0.09 0.52 22.57
CA GLY A 142 0.14 1.23 21.29
C GLY A 142 -0.19 0.41 20.04
N LEU A 143 -0.33 -0.92 20.14
CA LEU A 143 -0.47 -1.79 18.96
C LEU A 143 -1.77 -1.53 18.18
N ILE A 144 -2.85 -1.16 18.88
CA ILE A 144 -4.13 -0.83 18.25
C ILE A 144 -4.01 0.48 17.46
N GLN A 145 -3.31 1.47 18.01
CA GLN A 145 -3.05 2.74 17.34
C GLN A 145 -2.14 2.54 16.13
N MET A 146 -1.14 1.66 16.22
CA MET A 146 -0.30 1.27 15.08
C MET A 146 -1.12 0.58 13.98
N MET A 147 -2.03 -0.33 14.35
CA MET A 147 -2.95 -0.98 13.41
C MET A 147 -3.86 0.04 12.72
N SER A 148 -4.46 0.94 13.50
CA SER A 148 -5.31 2.00 12.98
C SER A 148 -4.55 2.92 12.03
N CYS A 149 -3.30 3.27 12.36
CA CYS A 149 -2.44 4.06 11.49
C CYS A 149 -2.10 3.34 10.17
N ALA A 150 -1.83 2.03 10.24
CA ALA A 150 -1.48 1.23 9.06
C ALA A 150 -2.66 1.01 8.11
N THR A 151 -3.87 0.91 8.65
CA THR A 151 -5.09 0.54 7.91
C THR A 151 -6.05 1.71 7.69
N GLU A 152 -5.64 2.91 8.10
CA GLU A 152 -6.48 4.13 8.12
C GLU A 152 -7.78 3.94 8.92
N GLY A 153 -7.72 3.10 9.96
CA GLY A 153 -8.83 2.79 10.86
C GLY A 153 -9.85 1.80 10.29
N ASN A 154 -9.70 1.35 9.05
CA ASN A 154 -10.73 0.58 8.35
C ASN A 154 -10.70 -0.93 8.68
N ARG A 155 -9.60 -1.44 9.24
CA ARG A 155 -9.39 -2.90 9.40
C ARG A 155 -8.63 -3.25 10.68
N LEU A 156 -8.81 -4.50 11.13
CA LEU A 156 -8.13 -5.08 12.29
C LEU A 156 -6.93 -5.97 11.90
N PHE A 157 -6.48 -5.87 10.64
CA PHE A 157 -5.32 -6.60 10.13
C PHE A 157 -4.54 -5.74 9.13
N ILE A 158 -3.23 -5.96 9.07
CA ILE A 158 -2.29 -5.32 8.14
C ILE A 158 -2.05 -6.27 6.97
N THR A 159 -2.28 -5.80 5.74
CA THR A 159 -1.91 -6.48 4.50
C THR A 159 -0.48 -6.10 4.05
N TYR A 160 0.02 -6.78 3.02
CA TYR A 160 1.29 -6.40 2.38
C TYR A 160 1.33 -4.93 1.93
N LEU A 161 0.24 -4.42 1.33
CA LEU A 161 0.17 -3.02 0.89
C LEU A 161 0.02 -2.03 2.04
N ASP A 162 -0.72 -2.36 3.10
CA ASP A 162 -0.78 -1.51 4.31
C ASP A 162 0.63 -1.34 4.90
N PHE A 163 1.39 -2.44 4.96
CA PHE A 163 2.77 -2.42 5.44
C PHE A 163 3.68 -1.59 4.53
N ALA A 164 3.57 -1.75 3.20
CA ALA A 164 4.30 -0.94 2.23
C ALA A 164 3.97 0.56 2.38
N SER A 165 2.70 0.91 2.55
CA SER A 165 2.23 2.28 2.80
C SER A 165 2.83 2.87 4.08
N VAL A 166 2.89 2.08 5.17
CA VAL A 166 3.57 2.48 6.41
C VAL A 166 5.05 2.76 6.16
N LEU A 167 5.77 1.87 5.47
CA LEU A 167 7.19 2.09 5.16
C LEU A 167 7.40 3.36 4.30
N GLY A 168 6.49 3.61 3.36
CA GLY A 168 6.48 4.84 2.56
C GLY A 168 6.27 6.09 3.41
N LYS A 169 5.27 6.09 4.30
CA LYS A 169 5.00 7.16 5.27
C LYS A 169 6.17 7.40 6.24
N LEU A 170 6.95 6.35 6.56
CA LEU A 170 8.19 6.46 7.34
C LEU A 170 9.38 7.03 6.54
N GLY A 171 9.22 7.25 5.23
CA GLY A 171 10.27 7.75 4.34
C GLY A 171 11.32 6.71 3.93
N LEU A 172 11.02 5.42 4.14
CA LEU A 172 11.92 4.31 3.82
C LEU A 172 11.83 3.87 2.37
N LEU A 173 10.75 4.23 1.68
CA LEU A 173 10.54 3.93 0.26
C LEU A 173 10.65 5.21 -0.56
N ARG A 174 11.30 5.14 -1.72
CA ARG A 174 11.42 6.26 -2.66
C ARG A 174 11.34 5.75 -4.08
N TYR A 175 10.65 6.47 -4.95
CA TYR A 175 10.73 6.23 -6.39
C TYR A 175 12.14 6.62 -6.86
N ARG A 176 12.87 5.67 -7.47
CA ARG A 176 14.19 5.91 -8.04
C ARG A 176 14.01 5.89 -9.55
N LYS A 177 13.77 7.07 -10.13
CA LYS A 177 13.79 7.22 -11.58
C LYS A 177 15.14 6.69 -12.10
N ALA A 178 15.09 5.63 -12.91
CA ALA A 178 16.23 5.14 -13.66
C ALA A 178 16.62 6.15 -14.76
#